data_AF-A0AA38CCM4-F1
#
_entry.id   AF-A0AA38CCM4-F1
#
_cell.length_a   1.000
_cell.length_b   1.000
_cell.length_c   1.000
_cell.angle_alpha   90.00
_cell.angle_beta   90.00
_cell.angle_gamma   90.00
#
_symmetry.space_group_name_H-M   'P 1'
#
loop_
_entity.id
_entity.type
_entity.pdbx_description
1 polymer ?
#
loop_
_entity_poly.entity_id
_entity_poly.type
_entity_poly.pdbx_seq_one_letter_code
_entity_poly.pdbx_strand_id
1 'polypeptide(L)' 'VHKAMGPYPSSEFEHSSIPATVKKIFNLKADFLTKRDAWAGTFESVLQFRDSPRTDCP' A
#
# COMPACT_ATOMS: atom_id res chain seq x y z
N VAL A 1 -9.39 -4.07 9.87
CA VAL A 1 -8.64 -4.10 8.60
C VAL A 1 -8.30 -2.66 8.20
N HIS A 2 -7.38 -2.01 8.93
CA HIS A 2 -7.07 -0.58 8.73
C HIS A 2 -5.58 -0.26 8.80
N LYS A 3 -4.75 -1.24 9.19
CA LYS A 3 -3.31 -1.04 9.29
C LYS A 3 -2.65 -1.38 7.97
N ALA A 4 -1.62 -0.61 7.62
CA ALA A 4 -0.85 -0.86 6.42
C ALA A 4 -0.08 -2.19 6.51
N MET A 5 0.07 -2.84 5.36
CA MET A 5 1.03 -3.92 5.18
C MET A 5 2.18 -3.37 4.35
N GLY A 6 3.39 -3.45 4.88
CA GLY A 6 4.57 -2.88 4.24
C GLY A 6 5.83 -3.67 4.54
N PRO A 7 6.97 -3.24 3.99
CA PRO A 7 8.26 -3.92 4.13
C PRO A 7 8.77 -3.94 5.58
N TYR A 8 8.22 -3.10 6.46
CA TYR A 8 8.59 -3.05 7.87
C TYR A 8 7.36 -3.15 8.80
N PRO A 9 7.51 -3.65 10.04
CA PRO A 9 6.41 -3.68 11.02
C PRO A 9 5.89 -2.29 11.40
N SER A 10 6.72 -1.25 11.20
CA SER A 10 6.38 0.14 11.43
C SER A 10 5.81 0.85 10.21
N SER A 11 5.72 0.20 9.04
CA SER A 11 5.16 0.79 7.83
C SER A 11 3.73 1.26 8.06
N GLU A 12 3.42 2.47 7.61
CA GLU A 12 2.06 3.03 7.65
C GLU A 12 1.61 3.50 6.27
N PHE A 13 0.33 3.83 6.16
CA PHE A 13 -0.20 4.51 4.99
C PHE A 13 0.20 5.98 5.00
N GLU A 14 0.80 6.43 3.91
CA GLU A 14 1.07 7.83 3.62
C GLU A 14 1.04 8.08 2.10
N HIS A 15 1.45 9.26 1.63
CA HIS A 15 1.32 9.63 0.22
C HIS A 15 2.09 8.69 -0.74
N SER A 16 3.30 8.28 -0.37
CA SER A 16 4.14 7.34 -1.14
C SER A 16 3.55 5.92 -1.20
N SER A 17 2.54 5.61 -0.38
CA SER A 17 1.80 4.34 -0.45
C SER A 17 1.06 4.19 -1.78
N ILE A 18 0.68 5.28 -2.44
CA ILE A 18 0.06 5.26 -3.78
C ILE A 18 1.06 4.72 -4.83
N PRO A 19 2.22 5.37 -5.08
CA PRO A 19 3.19 4.85 -6.03
C PRO A 19 3.77 3.49 -5.60
N ALA A 20 3.93 3.21 -4.30
CA ALA A 20 4.34 1.89 -3.82
C ALA A 20 3.34 0.79 -4.21
N THR A 21 2.04 1.07 -4.10
CA THR A 21 0.98 0.14 -4.52
C THR A 21 1.00 -0.07 -6.03
N VAL A 22 1.11 0.99 -6.83
CA VAL A 22 1.19 0.89 -8.31
C VAL A 22 2.39 0.06 -8.73
N LYS A 23 3.58 0.33 -8.16
CA LYS A 23 4.80 -0.45 -8.43
C LYS A 23 4.59 -1.93 -8.16
N LYS A 24 3.93 -2.27 -7.04
CA LYS A 24 3.66 -3.66 -6.67
C LYS A 24 2.67 -4.35 -7.61
N ILE A 25 1.52 -3.71 -7.90
CA ILE A 25 0.45 -4.28 -8.75
C ILE A 25 0.97 -4.58 -10.16
N PHE A 26 1.77 -3.69 -10.73
CA PHE A 26 2.31 -3.85 -12.09
C PHE A 26 3.70 -4.52 -12.13
N ASN A 27 4.20 -5.00 -10.98
CA ASN A 27 5.52 -5.60 -10.85
C ASN A 27 6.65 -4.75 -11.48
N LEU A 28 6.60 -3.43 -11.25
CA LEU A 28 7.55 -2.49 -11.81
C LEU A 28 8.86 -2.54 -11.03
N LYS A 29 9.96 -2.82 -11.74
CA LYS A 29 11.31 -2.73 -11.19
C LYS A 29 11.77 -1.27 -11.24
N ALA A 30 11.49 -0.54 -10.16
CA ALA A 30 11.96 0.82 -9.97
C ALA A 30 12.55 0.94 -8.57
N ASP A 31 13.74 1.54 -8.50
CA ASP A 31 14.36 1.88 -7.21
C ASP A 31 13.49 2.90 -6.47
N PHE A 32 13.61 2.89 -5.14
CA PHE A 32 12.92 3.86 -4.31
C PHE A 32 13.54 5.23 -4.47
N LEU A 33 12.71 6.24 -4.74
CA LEU A 33 13.19 7.63 -4.87
C LEU A 33 13.55 8.24 -3.51
N THR A 34 12.95 7.74 -2.43
CA THR A 34 13.18 8.23 -1.07
C THR A 34 13.11 7.09 -0.04
N LYS A 35 13.69 7.31 1.14
CA LYS A 35 13.55 6.37 2.28
C LYS A 35 12.09 6.19 2.72
N ARG A 36 11.25 7.21 2.51
CA ARG A 36 9.83 7.15 2.84
C ARG A 36 9.07 6.22 1.89
N ASP A 37 9.37 6.29 0.60
CA ASP A 37 8.86 5.37 -0.42
C ASP A 37 9.27 3.92 -0.13
N ALA A 38 10.54 3.69 0.27
CA ALA A 38 11.01 2.36 0.68
C ALA A 38 10.33 1.80 1.94
N TRP A 39 9.78 2.67 2.78
CA TRP A 39 9.11 2.30 4.03
C TRP A 39 7.59 2.19 3.90
N ALA A 40 6.98 2.86 2.93
CA ALA A 40 5.54 2.99 2.79
C ALA A 40 4.82 1.63 2.72
N GLY A 41 3.70 1.53 3.42
CA GLY A 41 2.80 0.39 3.25
C GLY A 41 2.05 0.46 1.91
N THR A 42 1.52 -0.68 1.46
CA THR A 42 0.74 -0.76 0.21
C THR A 42 -0.74 -1.01 0.49
N PHE A 43 -1.61 -0.52 -0.39
CA PHE A 43 -3.07 -0.73 -0.33
C PHE A 43 -3.50 -2.09 -0.91
N GLU A 44 -2.56 -3.00 -1.18
CA GLU A 44 -2.82 -4.33 -1.74
C GLU A 44 -3.91 -5.07 -0.95
N SER A 45 -3.84 -5.04 0.38
CA SER A 45 -4.80 -5.76 1.22
C SER A 45 -6.21 -5.19 1.18
N VAL A 46 -6.34 -3.90 0.86
CA VAL A 46 -7.64 -3.23 0.69
C VAL A 46 -8.23 -3.55 -0.69
N LEU A 47 -7.39 -3.63 -1.72
CA LEU A 47 -7.81 -3.84 -3.10
C LEU A 47 -8.01 -5.31 -3.48
N GLN A 48 -7.19 -6.22 -2.96
CA GLN A 48 -7.15 -7.62 -3.40
C GLN A 48 -7.87 -8.59 -2.47
N PHE A 49 -7.94 -8.32 -1.17
CA PHE A 49 -8.52 -9.27 -0.20
C PHE A 49 -9.96 -8.92 0.21
N ARG A 50 -10.57 -7.90 -0.41
CA ARG A 50 -11.98 -7.57 -0.18
C ARG A 50 -12.85 -8.16 -1.27
N ASP A 51 -13.72 -9.08 -0.87
CA ASP A 51 -14.68 -9.72 -1.77
C ASP A 51 -15.94 -8.88 -2.00
N SER A 52 -16.15 -7.86 -1.16
CA SER A 52 -17.31 -6.97 -1.24
C SER A 52 -16.96 -5.51 -0.93
N PRO A 53 -17.71 -4.55 -1.52
CA PRO A 53 -17.65 -3.15 -1.15
C PRO A 53 -17.84 -2.95 0.37
N ARG A 54 -17.35 -1.83 0.89
CA ARG A 54 -17.66 -1.46 2.27
C ARG A 54 -19.12 -0.98 2.36
N THR A 55 -19.78 -1.32 3.46
CA THR A 55 -21.16 -0.90 3.76
C THR A 55 -21.22 0.08 4.94
N ASP A 56 -20.06 0.45 5.50
CA ASP A 56 -19.90 1.29 6.69
C ASP A 56 -19.54 2.76 6.35
N CYS A 57 -19.69 3.17 5.08
CA CYS A 57 -19.34 4.49 4.57
C CYS A 57 -20.27 4.88 3.42
N PRO A 58 -20.71 6.15 3.29
CA PRO A 58 -21.66 6.59 2.27
C PRO A 58 -21.17 6.45 0.83
#